data_AF-A0BS02-F1
#
_entry.id   AF-A0BS02-F1
#
_cell.length_a   1.000
_cell.length_b   1.000
_cell.length_c   1.000
_cell.angle_alpha   90.00
_cell.angle_beta   90.00
_cell.angle_gamma   90.00
#
_symmetry.space_group_name_H-M   'P 1'
#
loop_
_entity.id
_entity.type
_entity.pdbx_description
1 polymer ?
#
loop_
_entity_poly.entity_id
_entity_poly.type
_entity_poly.pdbx_seq_one_letter_code
_entity_poly.pdbx_strand_id
1 'polypeptide(L)'
;MKVLILLLLWTIECQVTDYSFIQVLDYNQDFDPIRIKVFTKKLDKDNPNHKLFKKLIKSAALFTQDTYKVRRSKNNIVFNVKECHHIKVPKKHRKRGIKNADFVLYVTETDVAENWIAKSSPCLYDQNYRPVAGEILLNNHHFSKKMSKLDKYERLGTIVHEFTHTLGFHSRLLNHFNMTEMIQDKLYLKSPGIMEYAKQYFNCSSLQYLPLEDDGGPSSQYSHFEKMTFNQEIMTGTASRDTVYSKFTMLVLQDTGIYQANLVNAGRYQWGMNQGCLAAQGGCDSPTICKLAKNERFCSYNYQHIQFCKPSQKLAECGLVTALTDCNQRRCFNYQDPTTLLHKAKCFKSKCTSLGIRVKYNGEVQYCQSDFATISFDGQIIQCPVFKDFCNDYSACNNRGQLIDGKCRCDLGFKGKKCKKLL
;
A
#
# COMPACT_ATOMS: atom_id res chain seq x y z
N MET A 1 42.19 -0.36 -16.10
CA MET A 1 42.61 -1.10 -14.88
C MET A 1 41.57 -0.82 -13.80
N LYS A 2 41.07 -1.88 -13.15
CA LYS A 2 39.74 -2.01 -12.49
C LYS A 2 39.30 -0.83 -11.60
N VAL A 3 38.10 -0.29 -11.86
CA VAL A 3 37.33 0.53 -10.93
C VAL A 3 36.44 -0.41 -10.11
N LEU A 4 36.75 -0.57 -8.83
CA LEU A 4 35.91 -1.26 -7.85
C LEU A 4 34.70 -0.35 -7.57
N ILE A 5 33.51 -0.74 -8.06
CA ILE A 5 32.24 -0.15 -7.64
C ILE A 5 31.90 -0.78 -6.30
N LEU A 6 32.06 -0.03 -5.21
CA LEU A 6 31.50 -0.38 -3.91
C LEU A 6 29.97 -0.28 -3.97
N LEU A 7 29.33 -1.43 -4.17
CA LEU A 7 27.93 -1.67 -3.79
C LEU A 7 27.83 -1.52 -2.26
N LEU A 8 27.42 -0.34 -1.79
CA LEU A 8 27.03 -0.14 -0.39
C LEU A 8 25.62 -0.71 -0.19
N LEU A 9 25.58 -2.03 0.00
CA LEU A 9 24.48 -2.75 0.65
C LEU A 9 24.54 -2.46 2.15
N TRP A 10 23.61 -1.67 2.68
CA TRP A 10 23.42 -1.55 4.14
C TRP A 10 21.94 -1.67 4.50
N THR A 11 21.61 -2.91 4.85
CA THR A 11 20.38 -3.38 5.47
C THR A 11 20.33 -2.95 6.94
N ILE A 12 19.27 -2.26 7.37
CA ILE A 12 18.87 -2.39 8.78
C ILE A 12 18.03 -3.66 8.85
N GLU A 13 18.77 -4.73 9.10
CA GLU A 13 18.38 -5.92 9.85
C GLU A 13 16.93 -5.95 10.35
N CYS A 14 16.14 -6.82 9.73
CA CYS A 14 15.09 -7.55 10.45
C CYS A 14 15.75 -8.64 11.36
N GLN A 15 16.79 -8.28 12.12
CA GLN A 15 17.36 -9.12 13.17
C GLN A 15 16.37 -9.12 14.36
N VAL A 16 15.25 -9.82 14.20
CA VAL A 16 14.66 -10.50 15.35
C VAL A 16 15.47 -11.78 15.50
N THR A 17 16.65 -11.66 16.12
CA THR A 17 17.36 -12.81 16.65
C THR A 17 16.53 -13.28 17.85
N ASP A 18 15.94 -14.47 17.69
CA ASP A 18 15.07 -15.15 18.63
C ASP A 18 13.63 -14.62 18.86
N TYR A 19 12.68 -15.53 18.71
CA TYR A 19 11.33 -15.44 19.28
C TYR A 19 11.33 -15.56 20.83
N SER A 20 12.42 -15.20 21.50
CA SER A 20 12.69 -15.46 22.93
C SER A 20 11.79 -14.69 23.90
N PHE A 21 10.88 -13.86 23.39
CA PHE A 21 10.05 -12.97 24.20
C PHE A 21 8.57 -13.20 23.94
N ILE A 22 8.11 -14.39 24.32
CA ILE A 22 6.70 -14.80 24.29
C ILE A 22 6.03 -14.35 25.59
N GLN A 23 5.04 -13.47 25.49
CA GLN A 23 4.13 -13.15 26.59
C GLN A 23 2.90 -14.07 26.52
N VAL A 24 2.54 -14.72 27.63
CA VAL A 24 1.28 -15.48 27.70
C VAL A 24 0.11 -14.51 27.95
N LEU A 25 -0.89 -14.56 27.06
CA LEU A 25 -2.08 -13.72 27.10
C LEU A 25 -3.37 -14.54 26.95
N ASP A 26 -4.38 -14.22 27.74
CA ASP A 26 -5.72 -14.78 27.65
C ASP A 26 -6.57 -13.95 26.69
N TYR A 27 -7.32 -14.64 25.84
CA TYR A 27 -8.13 -14.02 24.80
C TYR A 27 -9.63 -14.23 25.00
N ASN A 28 -10.41 -13.26 24.51
CA ASN A 28 -11.83 -13.45 24.27
C ASN A 28 -12.06 -14.43 23.10
N GLN A 29 -13.24 -15.03 23.02
CA GLN A 29 -13.59 -15.92 21.92
C GLN A 29 -13.87 -15.15 20.63
N ASP A 30 -14.58 -14.02 20.74
CA ASP A 30 -15.03 -13.23 19.60
C ASP A 30 -13.94 -12.29 19.06
N PHE A 31 -14.06 -12.01 17.76
CA PHE A 31 -13.28 -10.99 17.07
C PHE A 31 -13.90 -9.61 17.28
N ASP A 32 -13.14 -8.73 17.91
CA ASP A 32 -13.50 -7.33 18.17
C ASP A 32 -12.52 -6.38 17.47
N PRO A 33 -12.89 -5.11 17.19
CA PRO A 33 -11.95 -4.12 16.66
C PRO A 33 -10.69 -4.02 17.52
N ILE A 34 -9.52 -4.11 16.87
CA ILE A 34 -8.22 -4.07 17.55
C ILE A 34 -8.05 -2.75 18.33
N ARG A 35 -7.54 -2.81 19.57
CA ARG A 35 -7.24 -1.63 20.37
C ARG A 35 -5.75 -1.30 20.27
N ILE A 36 -5.43 -0.18 19.62
CA ILE A 36 -4.04 0.23 19.41
C ILE A 36 -3.67 1.36 20.38
N LYS A 37 -2.57 1.19 21.12
CA LYS A 37 -1.99 2.25 21.96
C LYS A 37 -0.70 2.77 21.32
N VAL A 38 -0.74 4.04 20.90
CA VAL A 38 0.39 4.73 20.27
C VAL A 38 1.15 5.58 21.28
N PHE A 39 2.47 5.42 21.35
CA PHE A 39 3.38 6.20 22.19
C PHE A 39 4.35 7.02 21.35
N THR A 40 4.17 8.34 21.36
CA THR A 40 4.98 9.32 20.59
C THR A 40 5.90 10.17 21.46
N LYS A 41 6.19 9.73 22.70
CA LYS A 41 6.98 10.52 23.68
C LYS A 41 8.41 10.76 23.20
N LYS A 42 8.91 9.96 22.26
CA LYS A 42 10.26 10.04 21.71
C LYS A 42 10.38 10.87 20.44
N LEU A 43 9.27 11.38 19.91
CA LEU A 43 9.31 12.41 18.88
C LEU A 43 9.80 13.71 19.50
N ASP A 44 10.76 14.36 18.86
CA ASP A 44 11.22 15.67 19.29
C ASP A 44 10.06 16.67 19.17
N LYS A 45 9.83 17.45 20.23
CA LYS A 45 8.76 18.44 20.28
C LYS A 45 9.09 19.67 19.45
N ASP A 46 10.38 19.95 19.29
CA ASP A 46 10.89 21.09 18.55
C ASP A 46 11.04 20.77 17.06
N ASN A 47 10.92 19.49 16.69
CA ASN A 47 10.89 19.07 15.30
C ASN A 47 9.74 19.77 14.53
N PRO A 48 10.05 20.47 13.42
CA PRO A 48 9.06 21.18 12.61
C PRO A 48 7.91 20.30 12.10
N ASN A 49 8.15 18.99 11.97
CA ASN A 49 7.21 17.98 11.50
C ASN A 49 6.47 17.25 12.64
N HIS A 50 6.74 17.54 13.92
CA HIS A 50 6.15 16.87 15.09
C HIS A 50 4.63 16.70 15.00
N LYS A 51 3.91 17.79 14.69
CA LYS A 51 2.44 17.78 14.55
C LYS A 51 1.99 16.92 13.38
N LEU A 52 2.74 16.91 12.28
CA LEU A 52 2.44 16.10 11.11
C LEU A 52 2.64 14.62 11.40
N PHE A 53 3.76 14.22 12.01
CA PHE A 53 4.01 12.83 12.42
C PHE A 53 2.88 12.28 13.28
N LYS A 54 2.49 13.01 14.32
CA LYS A 54 1.38 12.58 15.19
C LYS A 54 0.07 12.44 14.43
N LYS A 55 -0.18 13.30 13.44
CA LYS A 55 -1.37 13.25 12.61
C LYS A 55 -1.36 12.03 11.67
N LEU A 56 -0.25 11.76 11.00
CA LEU A 56 -0.11 10.63 10.08
C LEU A 56 -0.18 9.30 10.83
N ILE A 57 0.57 9.14 11.92
CA ILE A 57 0.52 7.93 12.76
C ILE A 57 -0.89 7.69 13.31
N LYS A 58 -1.56 8.73 13.82
CA LYS A 58 -2.93 8.58 14.30
C LYS A 58 -3.86 8.11 13.18
N SER A 59 -3.64 8.60 11.96
CA SER A 59 -4.44 8.22 10.79
C SER A 59 -4.21 6.76 10.40
N ALA A 60 -2.94 6.31 10.38
CA ALA A 60 -2.59 4.91 10.14
C ALA A 60 -3.17 3.99 11.22
N ALA A 61 -3.04 4.34 12.50
CA ALA A 61 -3.62 3.57 13.60
C ALA A 61 -5.16 3.46 13.48
N LEU A 62 -5.86 4.55 13.17
CA LEU A 62 -7.31 4.52 12.96
C LEU A 62 -7.69 3.63 11.77
N PHE A 63 -6.97 3.74 10.65
CA PHE A 63 -7.16 2.87 9.49
C PHE A 63 -6.99 1.39 9.87
N THR A 64 -5.96 1.05 10.62
CA THR A 64 -5.73 -0.32 11.11
C THR A 64 -6.87 -0.81 12.02
N GLN A 65 -7.34 0.04 12.94
CA GLN A 65 -8.45 -0.31 13.85
C GLN A 65 -9.79 -0.54 13.13
N ASP A 66 -10.04 0.21 12.06
CA ASP A 66 -11.25 0.04 11.24
C ASP A 66 -11.16 -1.21 10.34
N THR A 67 -9.93 -1.60 9.98
CA THR A 67 -9.61 -2.67 9.02
C THR A 67 -9.52 -4.05 9.66
N TYR A 68 -8.99 -4.15 10.88
CA TYR A 68 -8.75 -5.44 11.53
C TYR A 68 -9.47 -5.59 12.85
N LYS A 69 -10.08 -6.76 13.02
CA LYS A 69 -10.51 -7.27 14.31
C LYS A 69 -9.53 -8.32 14.80
N VAL A 70 -9.50 -8.51 16.11
CA VAL A 70 -8.69 -9.51 16.81
C VAL A 70 -9.49 -10.08 17.96
N ARG A 71 -9.14 -11.28 18.42
CA ARG A 71 -9.53 -11.74 19.75
C ARG A 71 -8.82 -10.88 20.80
N ARG A 72 -9.58 -10.13 21.60
CA ARG A 72 -9.00 -9.15 22.54
C ARG A 72 -8.31 -9.81 23.70
N SER A 73 -7.15 -9.27 24.10
CA SER A 73 -6.48 -9.70 25.32
C SER A 73 -7.24 -9.21 26.56
N LYS A 74 -7.40 -10.11 27.54
CA LYS A 74 -7.96 -9.79 28.86
C LYS A 74 -6.91 -9.20 29.81
N ASN A 75 -5.64 -9.50 29.57
CA ASN A 75 -4.53 -9.07 30.40
C ASN A 75 -3.93 -7.74 29.90
N ASN A 76 -3.01 -7.18 30.69
CA ASN A 76 -2.19 -6.07 30.23
C ASN A 76 -1.05 -6.59 29.34
N ILE A 77 -0.66 -5.83 28.32
CA ILE A 77 0.56 -6.11 27.56
C ILE A 77 1.76 -5.69 28.42
N VAL A 78 2.58 -6.64 28.84
CA VAL A 78 3.73 -6.46 29.74
C VAL A 78 5.01 -6.71 28.95
N PHE A 79 5.89 -5.71 28.94
CA PHE A 79 7.17 -5.83 28.24
C PHE A 79 8.18 -6.56 29.13
N ASN A 80 8.38 -7.85 28.87
CA ASN A 80 9.45 -8.65 29.47
C ASN A 80 10.85 -8.27 28.92
N VAL A 81 10.91 -7.47 27.87
CA VAL A 81 12.14 -6.90 27.30
C VAL A 81 12.50 -5.53 27.87
N LYS A 82 13.79 -5.22 27.94
CA LYS A 82 14.29 -3.89 28.33
C LYS A 82 14.20 -2.87 27.20
N GLU A 83 14.29 -3.35 25.96
CA GLU A 83 14.33 -2.53 24.75
C GLU A 83 13.35 -3.07 23.71
N CYS A 84 12.83 -2.19 22.87
CA CYS A 84 12.01 -2.49 21.70
C CYS A 84 12.64 -1.69 20.56
N HIS A 85 13.60 -2.33 19.89
CA HIS A 85 14.62 -1.71 19.02
C HIS A 85 15.18 -0.40 19.58
N HIS A 86 14.84 0.77 19.06
CA HIS A 86 15.44 2.05 19.48
C HIS A 86 14.82 2.60 20.78
N ILE A 87 13.83 1.91 21.35
CA ILE A 87 13.11 2.33 22.55
C ILE A 87 13.63 1.61 23.78
N LYS A 88 14.17 2.36 24.74
CA LYS A 88 14.27 1.92 26.13
C LYS A 88 12.87 1.87 26.77
N VAL A 89 12.36 0.67 27.02
CA VAL A 89 10.97 0.46 27.44
C VAL A 89 10.74 1.04 28.85
N PRO A 90 9.74 1.93 29.03
CA PRO A 90 9.46 2.54 30.33
C PRO A 90 9.25 1.50 31.43
N LYS A 91 9.82 1.74 32.63
CA LYS A 91 9.68 0.86 33.80
C LYS A 91 8.21 0.51 34.10
N LYS A 92 7.27 1.44 33.88
CA LYS A 92 5.84 1.16 34.08
C LYS A 92 5.29 0.11 33.11
N HIS A 93 5.71 0.12 31.83
CA HIS A 93 5.25 -0.85 30.84
C HIS A 93 5.84 -2.24 31.10
N ARG A 94 7.02 -2.30 31.72
CA ARG A 94 7.65 -3.56 32.15
C ARG A 94 7.08 -4.12 33.45
N LYS A 95 6.67 -3.26 34.40
CA LYS A 95 6.15 -3.70 35.71
C LYS A 95 4.64 -3.87 35.76
N ARG A 96 3.87 -2.95 35.19
CA ARG A 96 2.39 -2.91 35.28
C ARG A 96 1.71 -3.27 33.96
N GLY A 97 2.45 -3.23 32.86
CA GLY A 97 1.92 -3.38 31.51
C GLY A 97 1.05 -2.20 31.06
N ILE A 98 0.44 -2.38 29.89
CA ILE A 98 -0.47 -1.42 29.27
C ILE A 98 -1.86 -2.05 29.21
N LYS A 99 -2.82 -1.42 29.89
CA LYS A 99 -4.22 -1.85 29.94
C LYS A 99 -4.98 -1.49 28.67
N ASN A 100 -6.02 -2.27 28.37
CA ASN A 100 -6.97 -2.02 27.28
C ASN A 100 -6.28 -1.81 25.93
N ALA A 101 -5.31 -2.68 25.63
CA ALA A 101 -4.52 -2.67 24.42
C ALA A 101 -4.41 -4.09 23.88
N ASP A 102 -4.50 -4.20 22.57
CA ASP A 102 -4.27 -5.44 21.82
C ASP A 102 -3.01 -5.35 20.97
N PHE A 103 -2.53 -4.11 20.75
CA PHE A 103 -1.27 -3.80 20.10
C PHE A 103 -0.71 -2.48 20.65
N VAL A 104 0.61 -2.44 20.88
CA VAL A 104 1.33 -1.25 21.36
C VAL A 104 2.31 -0.80 20.29
N LEU A 105 2.13 0.42 19.79
CA LEU A 105 3.04 1.02 18.82
C LEU A 105 3.89 2.09 19.50
N TYR A 106 5.20 1.92 19.49
CA TYR A 106 6.13 3.02 19.75
C TYR A 106 6.48 3.74 18.44
N VAL A 107 6.67 5.05 18.55
CA VAL A 107 7.11 5.87 17.43
C VAL A 107 8.34 6.67 17.83
N THR A 108 9.38 6.56 17.00
CA THR A 108 10.63 7.31 17.08
C THR A 108 10.87 8.07 15.80
N GLU A 109 11.90 8.90 15.81
CA GLU A 109 12.35 9.63 14.65
C GLU A 109 13.88 9.68 14.60
N THR A 110 14.40 9.83 13.40
CA THR A 110 15.79 10.12 13.09
C THR A 110 15.85 11.13 11.95
N ASP A 111 17.04 11.64 11.63
CA ASP A 111 17.27 12.49 10.47
C ASP A 111 18.55 12.04 9.79
N VAL A 112 18.42 11.14 8.81
CA VAL A 112 19.54 10.56 8.07
C VAL A 112 19.30 10.67 6.58
N ALA A 113 20.35 10.98 5.82
CA ALA A 113 20.33 11.08 4.36
C ALA A 113 20.30 9.69 3.68
N GLU A 114 19.44 8.80 4.16
CA GLU A 114 19.14 7.50 3.55
C GLU A 114 17.84 7.58 2.74
N ASN A 115 17.60 6.63 1.84
CA ASN A 115 16.50 6.67 0.87
C ASN A 115 15.13 6.22 1.39
N TRP A 116 15.02 5.78 2.64
CA TRP A 116 13.77 5.31 3.25
C TRP A 116 13.08 6.42 4.04
N ILE A 117 11.75 6.45 3.93
CA ILE A 117 10.88 7.42 4.62
C ILE A 117 10.60 7.00 6.07
N ALA A 118 10.38 5.69 6.27
CA ALA A 118 10.16 5.10 7.57
C ALA A 118 10.68 3.65 7.55
N LYS A 119 10.88 3.08 8.73
CA LYS A 119 11.22 1.68 8.97
C LYS A 119 10.40 1.16 10.14
N SER A 120 10.19 -0.14 10.21
CA SER A 120 9.45 -0.73 11.31
C SER A 120 9.78 -2.19 11.54
N SER A 121 9.46 -2.65 12.74
CA SER A 121 9.57 -4.06 13.08
C SER A 121 8.76 -4.37 14.36
N PRO A 122 8.11 -5.55 14.44
CA PRO A 122 7.58 -6.04 15.71
C PRO A 122 8.71 -6.27 16.73
N CYS A 123 8.40 -6.12 18.02
CA CYS A 123 9.38 -6.29 19.10
C CYS A 123 8.87 -7.12 20.29
N LEU A 124 7.59 -7.51 20.29
CA LEU A 124 7.00 -8.37 21.32
C LEU A 124 5.90 -9.23 20.70
N TYR A 125 5.90 -10.50 21.06
CA TYR A 125 4.94 -11.49 20.58
C TYR A 125 4.23 -12.16 21.76
N ASP A 126 3.05 -12.70 21.50
CA ASP A 126 2.36 -13.57 22.45
C ASP A 126 2.74 -15.06 22.25
N GLN A 127 2.07 -15.96 22.98
CA GLN A 127 2.27 -17.41 22.87
C GLN A 127 1.80 -18.05 21.56
N ASN A 128 1.05 -17.33 20.74
CA ASN A 128 0.58 -17.77 19.43
C ASN A 128 1.30 -17.02 18.30
N TYR A 129 2.47 -16.44 18.59
CA TYR A 129 3.26 -15.66 17.62
C TYR A 129 2.53 -14.45 17.05
N ARG A 130 1.50 -13.95 17.73
CA ARG A 130 0.85 -12.69 17.40
C ARG A 130 1.73 -11.53 17.84
N PRO A 131 2.06 -10.60 16.93
CA PRO A 131 2.67 -9.34 17.33
C PRO A 131 1.75 -8.56 18.26
N VAL A 132 2.26 -8.19 19.44
CA VAL A 132 1.53 -7.36 20.43
C VAL A 132 2.21 -6.02 20.67
N ALA A 133 3.44 -5.83 20.19
CA ALA A 133 4.08 -4.53 20.11
C ALA A 133 5.07 -4.42 18.95
N GLY A 134 5.28 -3.19 18.50
CA GLY A 134 6.29 -2.86 17.49
C GLY A 134 6.71 -1.40 17.55
N GLU A 135 7.67 -1.06 16.69
CA GLU A 135 8.16 0.30 16.50
C GLU A 135 8.00 0.74 15.06
N ILE A 136 7.66 2.02 14.84
CA ILE A 136 7.90 2.73 13.59
C ILE A 136 8.92 3.84 13.85
N LEU A 137 10.01 3.82 13.10
CA LEU A 137 11.04 4.86 13.04
C LEU A 137 10.80 5.75 11.82
N LEU A 138 10.53 7.04 12.04
CA LEU A 138 10.30 8.03 10.98
C LEU A 138 11.61 8.74 10.60
N ASN A 139 11.91 8.86 9.31
CA ASN A 139 13.08 9.63 8.85
C ASN A 139 12.69 11.06 8.46
N ASN A 140 13.00 12.01 9.33
CA ASN A 140 12.69 13.43 9.16
C ASN A 140 13.26 14.02 7.87
N HIS A 141 14.35 13.46 7.34
CA HIS A 141 14.97 13.87 6.07
C HIS A 141 13.97 13.93 4.90
N HIS A 142 12.94 13.07 4.93
CA HIS A 142 11.92 12.97 3.87
C HIS A 142 10.66 13.80 4.10
N PHE A 143 10.66 14.66 5.12
CA PHE A 143 9.50 15.46 5.51
C PHE A 143 9.80 16.95 5.50
N SER A 144 8.93 17.70 4.83
CA SER A 144 9.00 19.16 4.77
C SER A 144 7.66 19.81 5.14
N LYS A 145 7.71 20.98 5.78
CA LYS A 145 6.50 21.79 6.08
C LYS A 145 5.70 22.12 4.81
N LYS A 146 6.38 22.25 3.66
CA LYS A 146 5.79 22.66 2.38
C LYS A 146 5.36 21.49 1.48
N MET A 147 5.29 20.27 2.00
CA MET A 147 4.83 19.11 1.22
C MET A 147 3.45 19.33 0.60
N SER A 148 3.33 18.89 -0.66
CA SER A 148 2.07 18.89 -1.38
C SER A 148 1.06 17.94 -0.72
N LYS A 149 -0.20 18.01 -1.14
CA LYS A 149 -1.21 17.04 -0.67
C LYS A 149 -0.87 15.61 -1.10
N LEU A 150 -0.28 15.45 -2.29
CA LEU A 150 0.12 14.15 -2.82
C LEU A 150 1.27 13.56 -2.01
N ASP A 151 2.29 14.34 -1.69
CA ASP A 151 3.42 13.86 -0.88
C ASP A 151 2.93 13.42 0.50
N LYS A 152 1.99 14.16 1.11
CA LYS A 152 1.39 13.77 2.40
C LYS A 152 0.62 12.45 2.32
N TYR A 153 -0.06 12.19 1.21
CA TYR A 153 -0.73 10.92 0.96
C TYR A 153 0.30 9.79 0.80
N GLU A 154 1.38 10.02 0.04
CA GLU A 154 2.48 9.07 -0.13
C GLU A 154 3.12 8.72 1.22
N ARG A 155 3.43 9.71 2.06
CA ARG A 155 3.97 9.49 3.42
C ARG A 155 3.01 8.70 4.31
N LEU A 156 1.70 8.94 4.20
CA LEU A 156 0.72 8.14 4.92
C LEU A 156 0.71 6.68 4.42
N GLY A 157 0.77 6.47 3.10
CA GLY A 157 0.90 5.15 2.49
C GLY A 157 2.11 4.40 3.04
N THR A 158 3.28 5.03 3.07
CA THR A 158 4.49 4.42 3.66
C THR A 158 4.30 4.10 5.15
N ILE A 159 3.69 5.00 5.94
CA ILE A 159 3.45 4.71 7.36
C ILE A 159 2.48 3.53 7.55
N VAL A 160 1.49 3.36 6.67
CA VAL A 160 0.57 2.21 6.71
C VAL A 160 1.27 0.91 6.27
N HIS A 161 2.17 0.98 5.27
CA HIS A 161 3.05 -0.12 4.90
C HIS A 161 3.89 -0.58 6.11
N GLU A 162 4.60 0.34 6.74
CA GLU A 162 5.38 0.05 7.95
C GLU A 162 4.51 -0.48 9.10
N PHE A 163 3.32 0.10 9.31
CA PHE A 163 2.39 -0.43 10.30
C PHE A 163 2.06 -1.91 10.02
N THR A 164 1.85 -2.27 8.75
CA THR A 164 1.52 -3.64 8.33
C THR A 164 2.66 -4.63 8.60
N HIS A 165 3.92 -4.22 8.44
CA HIS A 165 5.06 -5.02 8.92
C HIS A 165 5.00 -5.27 10.42
N THR A 166 4.67 -4.25 11.24
CA THR A 166 4.54 -4.44 12.70
C THR A 166 3.40 -5.38 13.10
N LEU A 167 2.42 -5.60 12.22
CA LEU A 167 1.32 -6.57 12.41
C LEU A 167 1.69 -7.99 11.99
N GLY A 168 2.83 -8.19 11.33
CA GLY A 168 3.32 -9.53 11.00
C GLY A 168 3.45 -9.85 9.51
N PHE A 169 3.30 -8.86 8.61
CA PHE A 169 3.62 -9.08 7.21
C PHE A 169 5.15 -9.06 7.04
N HIS A 170 5.84 -10.17 7.31
CA HIS A 170 7.26 -10.33 7.04
C HIS A 170 7.62 -11.82 6.94
N SER A 171 8.64 -12.13 6.15
CA SER A 171 9.00 -13.50 5.75
C SER A 171 9.03 -14.50 6.92
N ARG A 172 9.66 -14.12 8.04
CA ARG A 172 9.79 -14.99 9.22
C ARG A 172 8.43 -15.44 9.78
N LEU A 173 7.45 -14.53 9.90
CA LEU A 173 6.14 -14.87 10.45
C LEU A 173 5.28 -15.60 9.44
N LEU A 174 5.36 -15.22 8.16
CA LEU A 174 4.69 -15.93 7.08
C LEU A 174 5.15 -17.39 7.01
N ASN A 175 6.47 -17.63 7.14
CA ASN A 175 7.03 -18.97 7.20
C ASN A 175 6.61 -19.72 8.47
N HIS A 176 6.57 -19.05 9.63
CA HIS A 176 6.08 -19.65 10.88
C HIS A 176 4.67 -20.22 10.74
N PHE A 177 3.77 -19.51 10.05
CA PHE A 177 2.42 -19.97 9.76
C PHE A 177 2.31 -20.89 8.53
N ASN A 178 3.44 -21.40 8.02
CA ASN A 178 3.51 -22.28 6.84
C ASN A 178 2.82 -21.68 5.59
N MET A 179 2.89 -20.35 5.44
CA MET A 179 2.23 -19.62 4.35
C MET A 179 3.11 -19.47 3.11
N THR A 180 4.37 -19.89 3.18
CA THR A 180 5.36 -19.68 2.13
C THR A 180 6.00 -20.98 1.65
N GLU A 181 6.51 -20.97 0.42
CA GLU A 181 7.22 -22.10 -0.20
C GLU A 181 8.41 -21.62 -1.02
N MET A 182 9.56 -22.27 -0.86
CA MET A 182 10.74 -22.03 -1.68
C MET A 182 10.70 -22.91 -2.93
N ILE A 183 10.75 -22.30 -4.11
CA ILE A 183 10.78 -22.99 -5.41
C ILE A 183 11.89 -22.35 -6.24
N GLN A 184 12.89 -23.13 -6.64
CA GLN A 184 14.03 -22.65 -7.46
C GLN A 184 14.65 -21.35 -6.92
N ASP A 185 14.99 -21.34 -5.63
CA ASP A 185 15.59 -20.20 -4.91
C ASP A 185 14.74 -18.93 -4.83
N LYS A 186 13.45 -19.00 -5.15
CA LYS A 186 12.48 -17.91 -4.94
C LYS A 186 11.44 -18.30 -3.90
N LEU A 187 11.04 -17.35 -3.05
CA LEU A 187 9.97 -17.57 -2.07
C LEU A 187 8.62 -17.14 -2.67
N TYR A 188 7.62 -17.97 -2.44
CA TYR A 188 6.26 -17.70 -2.85
C TYR A 188 5.29 -17.77 -1.68
N LEU A 189 4.19 -17.03 -1.75
CA LEU A 189 3.02 -17.21 -0.90
C LEU A 189 2.11 -18.31 -1.44
N LYS A 190 1.55 -19.11 -0.52
CA LYS A 190 0.66 -20.23 -0.82
C LYS A 190 -0.54 -20.36 0.12
N SER A 191 -0.82 -19.36 0.95
CA SER A 191 -1.87 -19.50 1.97
C SER A 191 -3.28 -19.61 1.35
N PRO A 192 -4.20 -20.42 1.92
CA PRO A 192 -5.43 -20.78 1.22
C PRO A 192 -6.34 -19.60 0.84
N GLY A 193 -6.57 -18.65 1.75
CA GLY A 193 -7.52 -17.55 1.53
C GLY A 193 -7.03 -16.55 0.49
N ILE A 194 -5.76 -16.17 0.52
CA ILE A 194 -5.18 -15.34 -0.54
C ILE A 194 -5.17 -16.06 -1.89
N MET A 195 -4.88 -17.38 -1.92
CA MET A 195 -4.83 -18.14 -3.17
C MET A 195 -6.21 -18.31 -3.80
N GLU A 196 -7.25 -18.53 -3.01
CA GLU A 196 -8.64 -18.54 -3.50
C GLU A 196 -8.99 -17.20 -4.15
N TYR A 197 -8.71 -16.10 -3.46
CA TYR A 197 -8.95 -14.77 -3.99
C TYR A 197 -8.11 -14.50 -5.25
N ALA A 198 -6.83 -14.88 -5.26
CA ALA A 198 -5.92 -14.65 -6.38
C ALA A 198 -6.38 -15.36 -7.66
N LYS A 199 -6.79 -16.63 -7.55
CA LYS A 199 -7.33 -17.41 -8.68
C LYS A 199 -8.51 -16.71 -9.34
N GLN A 200 -9.45 -16.21 -8.54
CA GLN A 200 -10.61 -15.46 -9.03
C GLN A 200 -10.19 -14.09 -9.57
N TYR A 201 -9.35 -13.36 -8.86
CA TYR A 201 -8.94 -11.99 -9.20
C TYR A 201 -8.18 -11.92 -10.52
N PHE A 202 -7.21 -12.81 -10.74
CA PHE A 202 -6.45 -12.87 -11.99
C PHE A 202 -7.18 -13.63 -13.10
N ASN A 203 -8.27 -14.35 -12.80
CA ASN A 203 -8.90 -15.31 -13.71
C ASN A 203 -7.92 -16.42 -14.15
N CYS A 204 -7.28 -17.06 -13.17
CA CYS A 204 -6.32 -18.13 -13.38
C CYS A 204 -6.58 -19.28 -12.38
N SER A 205 -7.32 -20.30 -12.78
CA SER A 205 -7.68 -21.43 -11.92
C SER A 205 -6.50 -22.33 -11.55
N SER A 206 -5.47 -22.41 -12.41
CA SER A 206 -4.25 -23.20 -12.21
C SER A 206 -3.20 -22.51 -11.32
N LEU A 207 -3.45 -21.30 -10.83
CA LEU A 207 -2.50 -20.56 -9.98
C LEU A 207 -2.24 -21.32 -8.67
N GLN A 208 -0.97 -21.65 -8.41
CA GLN A 208 -0.58 -22.38 -7.18
C GLN A 208 0.13 -21.49 -6.17
N TYR A 209 0.81 -20.45 -6.63
CA TYR A 209 1.73 -19.64 -5.85
C TYR A 209 1.67 -18.18 -6.27
N LEU A 210 1.96 -17.27 -5.35
CA LEU A 210 2.15 -15.84 -5.63
C LEU A 210 3.59 -15.43 -5.31
N PRO A 211 4.31 -14.76 -6.22
CA PRO A 211 5.70 -14.41 -5.99
C PRO A 211 5.84 -13.35 -4.88
N LEU A 212 6.78 -13.57 -3.97
CA LEU A 212 7.29 -12.55 -3.07
C LEU A 212 8.55 -11.92 -3.69
N GLU A 213 8.81 -10.68 -3.30
CA GLU A 213 9.97 -9.90 -3.74
C GLU A 213 11.27 -10.67 -3.44
N ASP A 214 12.03 -10.98 -4.50
CA ASP A 214 13.34 -11.63 -4.41
C ASP A 214 14.50 -10.61 -4.54
N ASP A 215 14.17 -9.34 -4.82
CA ASP A 215 15.14 -8.27 -4.91
C ASP A 215 15.47 -7.63 -3.55
N GLY A 216 16.73 -7.21 -3.42
CA GLY A 216 17.23 -6.47 -2.25
C GLY A 216 18.17 -7.31 -1.40
N GLY A 217 18.35 -6.89 -0.14
CA GLY A 217 19.18 -7.62 0.82
C GLY A 217 18.36 -8.58 1.69
N PRO A 218 19.01 -9.40 2.54
CA PRO A 218 18.38 -10.42 3.39
C PRO A 218 17.27 -9.91 4.35
N SER A 219 17.17 -8.59 4.56
CA SER A 219 16.17 -7.94 5.41
C SER A 219 14.97 -7.37 4.65
N SER A 220 15.03 -7.29 3.32
CA SER A 220 13.94 -6.79 2.46
C SER A 220 13.36 -7.89 1.58
N GLN A 221 14.18 -8.90 1.24
CA GLN A 221 13.77 -10.08 0.51
C GLN A 221 12.64 -10.80 1.26
N TYR A 222 11.62 -11.17 0.50
CA TYR A 222 10.51 -12.02 0.92
C TYR A 222 9.53 -11.42 1.95
N SER A 223 9.69 -10.15 2.33
CA SER A 223 8.76 -9.44 3.21
C SER A 223 7.79 -8.53 2.44
N HIS A 224 7.82 -8.60 1.11
CA HIS A 224 7.03 -7.79 0.21
C HIS A 224 6.44 -8.64 -0.91
N PHE A 225 5.33 -8.20 -1.48
CA PHE A 225 4.86 -8.71 -2.77
C PHE A 225 5.83 -8.33 -3.89
N GLU A 226 6.02 -9.24 -4.84
CA GLU A 226 6.78 -8.99 -6.08
C GLU A 226 6.23 -7.78 -6.83
N LYS A 227 7.07 -6.76 -7.05
CA LYS A 227 6.66 -5.50 -7.67
C LYS A 227 6.13 -5.69 -9.09
N MET A 228 6.66 -6.63 -9.86
CA MET A 228 6.22 -6.90 -11.23
C MET A 228 4.81 -7.47 -11.30
N THR A 229 4.45 -8.30 -10.33
CA THR A 229 3.11 -8.88 -10.25
C THR A 229 2.14 -7.88 -9.63
N PHE A 230 2.54 -7.18 -8.57
CA PHE A 230 1.61 -6.44 -7.71
C PHE A 230 1.66 -4.91 -7.85
N ASN A 231 2.68 -4.34 -8.47
CA ASN A 231 2.87 -2.91 -8.74
C ASN A 231 2.27 -1.92 -7.70
N GLN A 232 1.02 -1.49 -7.87
CA GLN A 232 0.35 -0.51 -6.99
C GLN A 232 0.02 -1.04 -5.58
N GLU A 233 0.20 -2.33 -5.29
CA GLU A 233 -0.03 -2.89 -3.96
C GLU A 233 0.92 -2.25 -2.93
N ILE A 234 0.38 -1.89 -1.77
CA ILE A 234 1.10 -1.17 -0.73
C ILE A 234 2.26 -1.93 -0.12
N MET A 235 2.21 -3.25 -0.06
CA MET A 235 3.26 -4.12 0.47
C MET A 235 4.25 -4.56 -0.60
N THR A 236 4.40 -3.81 -1.69
CA THR A 236 5.53 -4.00 -2.63
C THR A 236 6.79 -3.29 -2.10
N GLY A 237 7.98 -3.81 -2.40
CA GLY A 237 9.25 -3.34 -1.81
C GLY A 237 9.68 -1.93 -2.25
N THR A 238 9.02 -1.36 -3.27
CA THR A 238 9.22 0.03 -3.70
C THR A 238 7.88 0.76 -3.70
N ALA A 239 7.80 1.89 -3.01
CA ALA A 239 6.55 2.65 -2.92
C ALA A 239 6.07 3.17 -4.30
N SER A 240 4.77 3.09 -4.54
CA SER A 240 4.08 3.77 -5.66
C SER A 240 3.30 4.98 -5.15
N ARG A 241 3.24 6.05 -5.94
CA ARG A 241 2.46 7.26 -5.59
C ARG A 241 0.96 6.98 -5.46
N ASP A 242 0.47 6.03 -6.24
CA ASP A 242 -0.92 5.59 -6.33
C ASP A 242 -1.13 4.25 -5.59
N THR A 243 -0.42 4.05 -4.48
CA THR A 243 -0.49 2.81 -3.72
C THR A 243 -1.89 2.49 -3.19
N VAL A 244 -2.21 1.20 -3.13
CA VAL A 244 -3.51 0.64 -2.73
C VAL A 244 -3.31 -0.39 -1.64
N TYR A 245 -3.97 -0.19 -0.49
CA TYR A 245 -4.14 -1.21 0.53
C TYR A 245 -5.21 -2.20 0.09
N SER A 246 -4.81 -3.29 -0.57
CA SER A 246 -5.75 -4.16 -1.29
C SER A 246 -6.25 -5.32 -0.43
N LYS A 247 -7.21 -6.09 -0.97
CA LYS A 247 -7.63 -7.37 -0.36
C LYS A 247 -6.47 -8.36 -0.25
N PHE A 248 -5.45 -8.31 -1.11
CA PHE A 248 -4.29 -9.20 -1.02
C PHE A 248 -3.56 -9.03 0.32
N THR A 249 -3.15 -7.81 0.68
CA THR A 249 -2.53 -7.52 1.99
C THR A 249 -3.42 -7.95 3.15
N MET A 250 -4.72 -7.65 3.07
CA MET A 250 -5.69 -7.99 4.12
C MET A 250 -5.83 -9.49 4.32
N LEU A 251 -5.82 -10.27 3.24
CA LEU A 251 -5.93 -11.71 3.27
C LEU A 251 -4.65 -12.38 3.76
N VAL A 252 -3.46 -11.83 3.47
CA VAL A 252 -2.22 -12.32 4.10
C VAL A 252 -2.33 -12.25 5.62
N LEU A 253 -2.71 -11.10 6.18
CA LEU A 253 -2.87 -10.99 7.62
C LEU A 253 -4.02 -11.84 8.14
N GLN A 254 -5.12 -11.98 7.42
CA GLN A 254 -6.23 -12.85 7.83
C GLN A 254 -5.85 -14.34 7.86
N ASP A 255 -5.08 -14.80 6.88
CA ASP A 255 -4.66 -16.21 6.75
C ASP A 255 -3.71 -16.64 7.88
N THR A 256 -3.10 -15.70 8.61
CA THR A 256 -2.37 -16.02 9.87
C THR A 256 -3.29 -16.55 10.97
N GLY A 257 -4.61 -16.35 10.86
CA GLY A 257 -5.59 -16.65 11.91
C GLY A 257 -5.61 -15.66 13.08
N ILE A 258 -4.66 -14.70 13.13
CA ILE A 258 -4.57 -13.68 14.16
C ILE A 258 -5.66 -12.61 13.99
N TYR A 259 -5.94 -12.25 12.73
CA TYR A 259 -6.78 -11.12 12.38
C TYR A 259 -8.03 -11.58 11.62
N GLN A 260 -9.15 -10.90 11.86
CA GLN A 260 -10.31 -10.95 10.96
C GLN A 260 -10.38 -9.61 10.22
N ALA A 261 -10.21 -9.65 8.90
CA ALA A 261 -10.14 -8.47 8.08
C ALA A 261 -11.53 -8.01 7.64
N ASN A 262 -11.82 -6.73 7.79
CA ASN A 262 -13.01 -6.11 7.22
C ASN A 262 -12.75 -5.73 5.75
N LEU A 263 -12.88 -6.71 4.85
CA LEU A 263 -12.54 -6.58 3.41
C LEU A 263 -13.27 -5.45 2.68
N VAL A 264 -14.33 -4.88 3.26
CA VAL A 264 -15.03 -3.68 2.76
C VAL A 264 -14.12 -2.44 2.78
N ASN A 265 -13.09 -2.43 3.63
CA ASN A 265 -12.12 -1.34 3.71
C ASN A 265 -10.97 -1.46 2.70
N ALA A 266 -10.93 -2.54 1.91
CA ALA A 266 -9.91 -2.68 0.88
C ALA A 266 -10.05 -1.57 -0.17
N GLY A 267 -8.92 -0.96 -0.52
CA GLY A 267 -8.86 -0.06 -1.67
C GLY A 267 -9.14 -0.80 -2.97
N ARG A 268 -9.67 -0.07 -3.97
CA ARG A 268 -9.88 -0.64 -5.31
C ARG A 268 -8.54 -0.90 -5.98
N TYR A 269 -8.24 -2.16 -6.15
CA TYR A 269 -7.06 -2.65 -6.81
C TYR A 269 -7.49 -3.31 -8.12
N GLN A 270 -6.97 -2.82 -9.26
CA GLN A 270 -7.35 -3.29 -10.60
C GLN A 270 -6.17 -3.85 -11.40
N TRP A 271 -4.96 -3.70 -10.87
CA TRP A 271 -3.75 -4.16 -11.52
C TRP A 271 -3.81 -5.68 -11.73
N GLY A 272 -3.69 -6.14 -12.97
CA GLY A 272 -3.73 -7.57 -13.33
C GLY A 272 -5.09 -8.26 -13.22
N MET A 273 -6.16 -7.54 -12.88
CA MET A 273 -7.49 -8.15 -12.72
C MET A 273 -7.97 -8.77 -14.04
N ASN A 274 -8.39 -10.03 -13.99
CA ASN A 274 -8.87 -10.83 -15.13
C ASN A 274 -7.89 -10.97 -16.30
N GLN A 275 -6.58 -10.79 -16.09
CA GLN A 275 -5.57 -10.86 -17.17
C GLN A 275 -4.85 -12.21 -17.29
N GLY A 276 -5.37 -13.26 -16.63
CA GLY A 276 -4.89 -14.62 -16.72
C GLY A 276 -3.61 -14.89 -15.93
N CYS A 277 -3.06 -16.09 -16.12
CA CYS A 277 -1.96 -16.60 -15.31
C CYS A 277 -0.64 -15.83 -15.50
N LEU A 278 -0.37 -15.31 -16.70
CA LEU A 278 0.83 -14.51 -16.95
C LEU A 278 0.84 -13.22 -16.10
N ALA A 279 -0.31 -12.60 -15.86
CA ALA A 279 -0.41 -11.44 -14.99
C ALA A 279 -0.12 -11.78 -13.52
N ALA A 280 -0.50 -12.98 -13.06
CA ALA A 280 -0.24 -13.46 -11.70
C ALA A 280 1.24 -13.85 -11.49
N GLN A 281 1.91 -14.31 -12.55
CA GLN A 281 3.32 -14.69 -12.52
C GLN A 281 4.26 -13.48 -12.65
N GLY A 282 3.83 -12.42 -13.35
CA GLY A 282 4.65 -11.25 -13.62
C GLY A 282 5.62 -11.49 -14.78
N GLY A 283 6.77 -10.79 -14.79
CA GLY A 283 7.76 -10.88 -15.88
C GLY A 283 7.44 -9.99 -17.08
N CYS A 284 8.41 -9.83 -17.99
CA CYS A 284 8.27 -8.93 -19.15
C CYS A 284 7.16 -9.33 -20.14
N ASP A 285 6.78 -10.61 -20.17
CA ASP A 285 5.70 -11.11 -21.01
C ASP A 285 4.31 -10.92 -20.38
N SER A 286 4.25 -10.48 -19.13
CA SER A 286 2.99 -10.17 -18.47
C SER A 286 2.26 -9.02 -19.19
N PRO A 287 0.95 -9.12 -19.40
CA PRO A 287 0.14 -8.04 -19.97
C PRO A 287 0.05 -6.81 -19.05
N THR A 288 0.44 -6.93 -17.78
CA THR A 288 0.52 -5.82 -16.84
C THR A 288 1.83 -5.03 -16.94
N ILE A 289 2.85 -5.59 -17.61
CA ILE A 289 4.14 -4.96 -17.77
C ILE A 289 4.17 -4.17 -19.08
N CYS A 290 4.76 -2.98 -19.05
CA CYS A 290 4.84 -2.14 -20.24
C CYS A 290 6.12 -2.43 -21.01
N LYS A 291 6.02 -2.45 -22.34
CA LYS A 291 7.18 -2.42 -23.23
C LYS A 291 7.74 -1.00 -23.28
N LEU A 292 9.05 -0.87 -23.41
CA LEU A 292 9.70 0.45 -23.42
C LEU A 292 9.37 1.21 -24.71
N ALA A 293 8.35 2.06 -24.64
CA ALA A 293 8.06 3.05 -25.68
C ALA A 293 8.67 4.42 -25.30
N LYS A 294 9.25 5.12 -26.27
CA LYS A 294 9.86 6.44 -26.02
C LYS A 294 8.76 7.48 -25.74
N ASN A 295 8.75 7.99 -24.51
CA ASN A 295 7.97 9.17 -24.07
C ASN A 295 6.43 9.04 -24.17
N GLU A 296 5.88 7.82 -24.15
CA GLU A 296 4.43 7.63 -24.06
C GLU A 296 3.89 7.92 -22.66
N ARG A 297 2.64 8.38 -22.61
CA ARG A 297 1.89 8.60 -21.38
C ARG A 297 0.50 8.04 -21.54
N PHE A 298 -0.01 7.41 -20.49
CA PHE A 298 -1.33 6.78 -20.50
C PHE A 298 -1.98 6.92 -19.13
N CYS A 299 -3.28 6.70 -19.06
CA CYS A 299 -4.02 6.78 -17.83
C CYS A 299 -3.88 5.51 -16.99
N SER A 300 -3.80 5.68 -15.67
CA SER A 300 -4.03 4.61 -14.71
C SER A 300 -5.41 3.99 -14.90
N TYR A 301 -5.57 2.69 -14.56
CA TYR A 301 -6.85 1.97 -14.62
C TYR A 301 -8.02 2.71 -13.97
N ASN A 302 -7.79 3.40 -12.84
CA ASN A 302 -8.83 4.17 -12.16
C ASN A 302 -8.98 5.62 -12.69
N TYR A 303 -8.27 5.98 -13.76
CA TYR A 303 -8.22 7.31 -14.38
C TYR A 303 -7.91 8.46 -13.41
N GLN A 304 -7.21 8.22 -12.31
CA GLN A 304 -6.81 9.26 -11.37
C GLN A 304 -5.40 9.80 -11.64
N HIS A 305 -4.57 9.04 -12.35
CA HIS A 305 -3.18 9.39 -12.61
C HIS A 305 -2.84 9.30 -14.10
N ILE A 306 -1.95 10.19 -14.54
CA ILE A 306 -1.16 9.99 -15.75
C ILE A 306 0.03 9.13 -15.35
N GLN A 307 0.32 8.10 -16.13
CA GLN A 307 1.37 7.12 -15.95
C GLN A 307 2.32 7.11 -17.16
N PHE A 308 3.48 6.51 -16.96
CA PHE A 308 4.47 6.27 -18.00
C PHE A 308 5.17 4.93 -17.74
N CYS A 309 5.84 4.40 -18.77
CA CYS A 309 6.67 3.23 -18.62
C CYS A 309 8.05 3.62 -18.07
N LYS A 310 8.37 3.24 -16.84
CA LYS A 310 9.68 3.46 -16.24
C LYS A 310 10.57 2.26 -16.54
N PRO A 311 11.73 2.44 -17.20
CA PRO A 311 12.67 1.35 -17.42
C PRO A 311 13.05 0.65 -16.12
N SER A 312 12.99 -0.67 -16.13
CA SER A 312 13.55 -1.47 -15.04
C SER A 312 15.05 -1.63 -15.28
N GLN A 313 15.88 -1.36 -14.27
CA GLN A 313 17.33 -1.59 -14.39
C GLN A 313 17.69 -3.08 -14.52
N LYS A 314 16.74 -3.97 -14.24
CA LYS A 314 16.92 -5.43 -14.26
C LYS A 314 16.45 -6.10 -15.55
N LEU A 315 15.70 -5.38 -16.38
CA LEU A 315 15.03 -5.96 -17.55
C LEU A 315 15.37 -5.14 -18.77
N ALA A 316 15.99 -5.78 -19.76
CA ALA A 316 16.55 -5.10 -20.93
C ALA A 316 15.49 -4.43 -21.82
N GLU A 317 14.26 -4.97 -21.88
CA GLU A 317 13.26 -4.59 -22.90
C GLU A 317 11.89 -4.18 -22.33
N CYS A 318 11.71 -4.19 -21.01
CA CYS A 318 10.43 -3.87 -20.38
C CYS A 318 10.57 -2.95 -19.15
N GLY A 319 9.45 -2.39 -18.71
CA GLY A 319 9.41 -1.42 -17.63
C GLY A 319 8.17 -1.54 -16.74
N LEU A 320 8.21 -0.83 -15.62
CA LEU A 320 7.10 -0.76 -14.68
C LEU A 320 6.25 0.47 -14.97
N VAL A 321 4.94 0.25 -15.05
CA VAL A 321 3.96 1.35 -15.13
C VAL A 321 4.02 2.17 -13.85
N THR A 322 4.42 3.43 -13.97
CA THR A 322 4.65 4.33 -12.84
C THR A 322 3.77 5.58 -12.93
N ALA A 323 3.13 5.96 -11.83
CA ALA A 323 2.38 7.20 -11.74
C ALA A 323 3.29 8.44 -11.83
N LEU A 324 3.00 9.31 -12.80
CA LEU A 324 3.68 10.58 -13.02
C LEU A 324 2.93 11.75 -12.40
N THR A 325 1.61 11.84 -12.61
CA THR A 325 0.81 13.02 -12.23
C THR A 325 -0.55 12.59 -11.68
N ASP A 326 -0.92 13.04 -10.46
CA ASP A 326 -2.29 12.95 -9.92
C ASP A 326 -3.17 14.03 -10.57
N CYS A 327 -4.28 13.63 -11.17
CA CYS A 327 -5.23 14.54 -11.80
C CYS A 327 -6.03 15.39 -10.81
N ASN A 328 -5.95 15.14 -9.50
CA ASN A 328 -6.49 15.93 -8.41
C ASN A 328 -7.94 16.41 -8.64
N GLN A 329 -8.91 15.54 -8.37
CA GLN A 329 -10.35 15.75 -8.60
C GLN A 329 -10.77 15.88 -10.07
N ARG A 330 -9.83 16.04 -11.01
CA ARG A 330 -10.02 15.74 -12.45
C ARG A 330 -9.77 14.26 -12.69
N ARG A 331 -10.02 13.79 -13.92
CA ARG A 331 -9.73 12.42 -14.36
C ARG A 331 -8.89 12.43 -15.63
N CYS A 332 -8.06 11.41 -15.76
CA CYS A 332 -7.17 11.21 -16.89
C CYS A 332 -7.95 10.70 -18.11
N PHE A 333 -7.63 11.19 -19.30
CA PHE A 333 -8.08 10.67 -20.59
C PHE A 333 -6.89 10.44 -21.50
N ASN A 334 -6.91 9.35 -22.25
CA ASN A 334 -5.90 9.01 -23.26
C ASN A 334 -6.20 9.76 -24.56
N TYR A 335 -5.15 10.06 -25.31
CA TYR A 335 -5.25 10.60 -26.66
C TYR A 335 -4.01 10.25 -27.47
N GLN A 336 -4.12 10.31 -28.78
CA GLN A 336 -2.98 10.15 -29.67
C GLN A 336 -2.48 11.53 -30.12
N ASP A 337 -1.19 11.77 -29.96
CA ASP A 337 -0.58 13.01 -30.43
C ASP A 337 -0.67 13.09 -31.97
N PRO A 338 -1.30 14.14 -32.54
CA PRO A 338 -1.57 14.17 -33.97
C PRO A 338 -0.30 14.32 -34.82
N THR A 339 0.79 14.80 -34.24
CA THR A 339 2.05 15.04 -34.94
C THR A 339 2.99 13.84 -34.83
N THR A 340 3.12 13.28 -33.62
CA THR A 340 4.09 12.22 -33.32
C THR A 340 3.48 10.83 -33.30
N LEU A 341 2.15 10.71 -33.35
CA LEU A 341 1.38 9.47 -33.21
C LEU A 341 1.59 8.72 -31.88
N LEU A 342 2.32 9.32 -30.94
CA LEU A 342 2.58 8.73 -29.62
C LEU A 342 1.34 8.75 -28.75
N HIS A 343 1.17 7.71 -27.93
CA HIS A 343 0.14 7.72 -26.89
C HIS A 343 0.47 8.76 -25.82
N LYS A 344 -0.51 9.60 -25.51
CA LYS A 344 -0.43 10.64 -24.49
C LYS A 344 -1.66 10.61 -23.60
N ALA A 345 -1.57 11.35 -22.50
CA ALA A 345 -2.64 11.44 -21.53
C ALA A 345 -2.73 12.84 -20.92
N LYS A 346 -3.96 13.25 -20.54
CA LYS A 346 -4.25 14.57 -20.00
C LYS A 346 -5.40 14.54 -19.00
N CYS A 347 -5.38 15.42 -18.02
CA CYS A 347 -6.38 15.49 -16.97
C CYS A 347 -7.51 16.46 -17.31
N PHE A 348 -8.75 15.98 -17.34
CA PHE A 348 -9.95 16.75 -17.67
C PHE A 348 -10.94 16.83 -16.51
N LYS A 349 -11.61 17.97 -16.37
CA LYS A 349 -12.78 18.06 -15.49
C LYS A 349 -13.88 17.23 -16.12
N SER A 350 -14.37 16.25 -15.38
CA SER A 350 -15.32 15.27 -15.89
C SER A 350 -16.36 14.91 -14.84
N LYS A 351 -17.56 14.55 -15.28
CA LYS A 351 -18.66 14.12 -14.42
C LYS A 351 -19.53 13.11 -15.16
N CYS A 352 -19.86 12.01 -14.49
CA CYS A 352 -20.82 11.03 -15.00
C CYS A 352 -22.24 11.59 -14.86
N THR A 353 -23.03 11.45 -15.92
CA THR A 353 -24.41 11.92 -16.04
C THR A 353 -25.26 10.85 -16.70
N SER A 354 -26.58 11.03 -16.75
CA SER A 354 -27.49 10.16 -17.51
C SER A 354 -27.20 10.14 -19.01
N LEU A 355 -26.55 11.17 -19.55
CA LEU A 355 -26.17 11.29 -20.97
C LEU A 355 -24.75 10.75 -21.26
N GLY A 356 -24.10 10.14 -20.27
CA GLY A 356 -22.72 9.67 -20.33
C GLY A 356 -21.73 10.58 -19.60
N ILE A 357 -20.46 10.55 -20.02
CA ILE A 357 -19.38 11.26 -19.32
C ILE A 357 -19.26 12.66 -19.89
N ARG A 358 -19.72 13.65 -19.12
CA ARG A 358 -19.54 15.05 -19.46
C ARG A 358 -18.08 15.43 -19.22
N VAL A 359 -17.39 15.90 -20.26
CA VAL A 359 -16.00 16.37 -20.22
C VAL A 359 -15.97 17.86 -20.50
N LYS A 360 -15.25 18.64 -19.68
CA LYS A 360 -15.08 20.09 -19.86
C LYS A 360 -13.60 20.46 -20.02
N TYR A 361 -13.30 21.21 -21.08
CA TYR A 361 -11.96 21.70 -21.38
C TYR A 361 -12.04 23.08 -22.05
N ASN A 362 -11.21 24.05 -21.64
CA ASN A 362 -11.15 25.41 -22.20
C ASN A 362 -12.49 26.16 -22.39
N GLY A 363 -13.55 25.77 -21.66
CA GLY A 363 -14.88 26.38 -21.79
C GLY A 363 -15.86 25.49 -22.58
N GLU A 364 -15.34 24.68 -23.49
CA GLU A 364 -16.08 23.69 -24.26
C GLU A 364 -16.52 22.49 -23.43
N VAL A 365 -17.63 21.88 -23.84
CA VAL A 365 -18.22 20.70 -23.21
C VAL A 365 -18.50 19.65 -24.28
N GLN A 366 -17.99 18.45 -24.06
CA GLN A 366 -18.24 17.27 -24.88
C GLN A 366 -18.77 16.14 -24.01
N TYR A 367 -19.37 15.14 -24.64
CA TYR A 367 -19.89 13.95 -23.95
C TYR A 367 -19.30 12.68 -24.57
N CYS A 368 -18.68 11.86 -23.74
CA CYS A 368 -18.49 10.46 -24.10
C CYS A 368 -19.85 9.77 -23.94
N GLN A 369 -20.33 9.14 -25.01
CA GLN A 369 -21.62 8.42 -25.03
C GLN A 369 -21.45 6.89 -24.93
N SER A 370 -20.30 6.36 -25.34
CA SER A 370 -19.96 4.94 -25.23
C SER A 370 -18.49 4.74 -24.92
N ASP A 371 -18.14 3.53 -24.49
CA ASP A 371 -16.75 3.10 -24.29
C ASP A 371 -15.95 3.30 -25.58
N PHE A 372 -14.74 3.83 -25.44
CA PHE A 372 -13.78 4.04 -26.53
C PHE A 372 -14.22 4.98 -27.68
N ALA A 373 -15.38 5.62 -27.58
CA ALA A 373 -15.77 6.71 -28.48
C ALA A 373 -14.71 7.81 -28.49
N THR A 374 -14.73 8.68 -29.50
CA THR A 374 -13.82 9.82 -29.58
C THR A 374 -14.56 11.14 -29.41
N ILE A 375 -13.94 12.07 -28.72
CA ILE A 375 -14.39 13.48 -28.61
C ILE A 375 -13.23 14.38 -29.00
N SER A 376 -13.51 15.58 -29.50
CA SER A 376 -12.48 16.52 -29.93
C SER A 376 -12.50 17.79 -29.08
N PHE A 377 -11.30 18.29 -28.73
CA PHE A 377 -11.08 19.59 -28.12
C PHE A 377 -9.88 20.25 -28.77
N ASP A 378 -10.01 21.49 -29.25
CA ASP A 378 -8.90 22.23 -29.90
C ASP A 378 -8.19 21.39 -31.02
N GLY A 379 -8.93 20.57 -31.77
CA GLY A 379 -8.40 19.68 -32.81
C GLY A 379 -7.73 18.38 -32.29
N GLN A 380 -7.69 18.18 -30.98
CA GLN A 380 -7.11 17.00 -30.34
C GLN A 380 -8.19 15.92 -30.13
N ILE A 381 -8.00 14.74 -30.72
CA ILE A 381 -8.91 13.60 -30.57
C ILE A 381 -8.62 12.87 -29.26
N ILE A 382 -9.56 12.93 -28.33
CA ILE A 382 -9.51 12.29 -27.02
C ILE A 382 -10.32 10.99 -27.07
N GLN A 383 -9.75 9.91 -26.54
CA GLN A 383 -10.44 8.63 -26.40
C GLN A 383 -11.23 8.59 -25.10
N CYS A 384 -12.50 8.21 -25.20
CA CYS A 384 -13.39 8.02 -24.08
C CYS A 384 -13.01 6.78 -23.26
N PRO A 385 -13.09 6.88 -21.92
CA PRO A 385 -12.71 5.79 -21.02
C PRO A 385 -13.79 4.71 -20.99
N VAL A 386 -13.46 3.57 -20.40
CA VAL A 386 -14.44 2.52 -20.08
C VAL A 386 -15.36 3.04 -18.98
N PHE A 387 -16.66 3.09 -19.26
CA PHE A 387 -17.66 3.71 -18.40
C PHE A 387 -17.75 3.02 -17.05
N LYS A 388 -17.73 1.69 -17.03
CA LYS A 388 -17.74 0.91 -15.78
C LYS A 388 -16.57 1.34 -14.89
N ASP A 389 -15.38 1.48 -15.45
CA ASP A 389 -14.21 1.83 -14.64
C ASP A 389 -14.19 3.29 -14.20
N PHE A 390 -14.69 4.17 -15.07
CA PHE A 390 -14.69 5.60 -14.87
C PHE A 390 -15.82 6.11 -13.96
N CYS A 391 -17.03 5.60 -14.20
CA CYS A 391 -18.30 6.09 -13.66
C CYS A 391 -18.93 5.25 -12.57
N ASN A 392 -18.39 4.07 -12.26
CA ASN A 392 -18.75 3.39 -11.01
C ASN A 392 -18.63 4.33 -9.81
N ASP A 393 -19.34 3.98 -8.74
CA ASP A 393 -19.58 4.63 -7.42
C ASP A 393 -18.63 5.72 -6.87
N TYR A 394 -17.40 5.79 -7.35
CA TYR A 394 -16.39 6.82 -7.09
C TYR A 394 -16.84 8.26 -7.40
N SER A 395 -17.73 8.48 -8.37
CA SER A 395 -18.20 9.83 -8.69
C SER A 395 -18.97 10.47 -7.52
N ALA A 396 -19.69 9.66 -6.72
CA ALA A 396 -20.41 10.12 -5.53
C ALA A 396 -19.47 10.50 -4.37
N CYS A 397 -18.29 9.88 -4.32
CA CYS A 397 -17.31 10.01 -3.25
C CYS A 397 -16.08 10.85 -3.65
N ASN A 398 -16.29 11.88 -4.49
CA ASN A 398 -15.26 12.81 -4.99
C ASN A 398 -14.05 12.12 -5.64
N ASN A 399 -14.24 10.93 -6.24
CA ASN A 399 -13.18 10.10 -6.80
C ASN A 399 -12.11 9.72 -5.77
N ARG A 400 -12.45 9.67 -4.47
CA ARG A 400 -11.53 9.34 -3.37
C ARG A 400 -12.16 8.32 -2.41
N GLY A 401 -12.99 7.44 -2.94
CA GLY A 401 -13.69 6.40 -2.17
C GLY A 401 -14.76 5.68 -2.98
N GLN A 402 -15.28 4.60 -2.40
CA GLN A 402 -16.35 3.77 -2.96
C GLN A 402 -17.68 4.11 -2.29
N LEU A 403 -18.78 4.07 -3.03
CA LEU A 403 -20.12 4.11 -2.46
C LEU A 403 -20.52 2.67 -2.12
N ILE A 404 -20.78 2.41 -0.85
CA ILE A 404 -21.22 1.10 -0.35
C ILE A 404 -22.44 1.34 0.53
N ASP A 405 -23.57 0.73 0.18
CA ASP A 405 -24.87 0.90 0.84
C ASP A 405 -25.27 2.38 1.01
N GLY A 406 -25.07 3.18 -0.04
CA GLY A 406 -25.37 4.61 -0.06
C GLY A 406 -24.44 5.49 0.79
N LYS A 407 -23.34 4.95 1.34
CA LYS A 407 -22.34 5.69 2.13
C LYS A 407 -20.96 5.61 1.50
N CYS A 408 -20.26 6.74 1.48
CA CYS A 408 -18.88 6.75 1.00
C CYS A 408 -17.91 6.11 1.99
N ARG A 409 -17.18 5.11 1.51
CA ARG A 409 -15.98 4.52 2.11
C ARG A 409 -14.77 5.12 1.44
N CYS A 410 -14.01 5.91 2.19
CA CYS A 410 -12.92 6.68 1.61
C CYS A 410 -11.67 5.85 1.40
N ASP A 411 -10.97 6.13 0.31
CA ASP A 411 -9.63 5.59 0.08
C ASP A 411 -8.70 6.05 1.23
N LEU A 412 -7.59 5.33 1.43
CA LEU A 412 -6.62 5.62 2.48
C LEU A 412 -6.28 7.12 2.51
N GLY A 413 -6.22 7.74 3.69
CA GLY A 413 -5.89 9.17 3.78
C GLY A 413 -7.02 10.14 3.45
N PHE A 414 -8.21 9.68 3.07
CA PHE A 414 -9.39 10.52 2.88
C PHE A 414 -10.47 10.23 3.93
N LYS A 415 -11.30 11.24 4.22
CA LYS A 415 -12.38 11.14 5.21
C LYS A 415 -13.58 12.03 4.91
N GLY A 416 -14.64 11.79 5.69
CA GLY A 416 -15.90 12.52 5.66
C GLY A 416 -16.92 11.90 4.71
N LYS A 417 -18.19 12.33 4.81
CA LYS A 417 -19.35 11.73 4.12
C LYS A 417 -19.21 11.56 2.60
N LYS A 418 -18.31 12.33 1.96
CA LYS A 418 -18.04 12.25 0.50
C LYS A 418 -16.54 12.14 0.17
N CYS A 419 -15.68 11.81 1.14
CA CYS A 419 -14.23 11.63 0.93
C CYS A 419 -13.45 12.84 0.38
N LYS A 420 -13.97 14.06 0.61
CA LYS A 420 -13.34 15.29 0.12
C LYS A 420 -12.19 15.78 1.01
N LYS A 421 -12.13 15.34 2.27
CA LYS A 421 -11.15 15.84 3.24
C LYS A 421 -9.98 14.87 3.30
N LEU A 422 -8.76 15.37 3.17
CA LEU A 422 -7.57 14.62 3.55
C LEU A 422 -7.55 14.48 5.08
N LEU A 423 -7.08 13.34 5.56
CA LEU A 423 -6.96 13.01 6.98
C LEU A 423 -6.15 14.05 7.73
#